data_AF-A0A174RXP4-F1
#
_entry.id   AF-A0A174RXP4-F1
#
_cell.length_a   1.000
_cell.length_b   1.000
_cell.length_c   1.000
_cell.angle_alpha   90.00
_cell.angle_beta   90.00
_cell.angle_gamma   90.00
#
_symmetry.space_group_name_H-M   'P 1'
#
loop_
_entity.id
_entity.type
_entity.pdbx_description
1 polymer ?
#
loop_
_entity_poly.entity_id
_entity_poly.type
_entity_poly.pdbx_seq_one_letter_code
_entity_poly.pdbx_strand_id
1 'polypeptide(L)'
;MTFQQWFDNEWYSNCFTIITVIVSGIISLVISAAYYHKGNRNNLKMNIIHPIIRLFDEEYSQKNYENLCEISKDYTSRYMKKNEMSCLNKLLDAYKEVCRYNDASVNADSLFSYFEYKLKKNNINPKPVRVEYEGEYVYDDYPPDIFFLSEGLKKILKETPFELESAECEEKISTLYNWYCKEYYAAEPLKYFDDYSLDEVLKKSNIRVKWNEKFDEIQKAKNKFLNLRIAK
;
A
#
# COMPACT_ATOMS: atom_id res chain seq x y z
N MET A 1 -50.82 -9.88 53.77
CA MET A 1 -49.86 -11.00 53.76
C MET A 1 -48.50 -10.41 53.43
N THR A 2 -47.50 -10.56 54.30
CA THR A 2 -46.12 -10.10 54.05
C THR A 2 -45.40 -11.07 53.09
N PHE A 3 -44.26 -10.67 52.51
CA PHE A 3 -43.48 -11.56 51.62
C PHE A 3 -43.08 -12.87 52.31
N GLN A 4 -42.65 -12.80 53.58
CA GLN A 4 -42.39 -13.98 54.41
C GLN A 4 -43.65 -14.84 54.56
N GLN A 5 -44.79 -14.25 54.94
CA GLN A 5 -46.05 -15.00 55.07
C GLN A 5 -46.52 -15.62 53.74
N TRP A 6 -46.30 -14.95 52.61
CA TRP A 6 -46.62 -15.48 51.28
C TRP A 6 -45.72 -16.67 50.96
N PHE A 7 -44.40 -16.49 51.12
CA PHE A 7 -43.40 -17.48 50.80
C PHE A 7 -43.54 -18.75 51.65
N ASP A 8 -43.76 -18.59 52.96
CA ASP A 8 -43.85 -19.70 53.93
C ASP A 8 -45.15 -20.52 53.79
N ASN A 9 -46.25 -19.94 53.28
CA ASN A 9 -47.55 -20.63 53.14
C ASN A 9 -47.54 -21.78 52.12
N GLU A 10 -46.83 -21.62 50.99
CA GLU A 10 -46.70 -22.65 49.94
C GLU A 10 -45.25 -22.73 49.44
N TRP A 11 -44.33 -22.99 50.37
CA TRP A 11 -42.87 -23.00 50.17
C TRP A 11 -42.43 -23.59 48.81
N TYR A 12 -42.86 -24.81 48.45
CA TYR A 12 -42.45 -25.45 47.20
C TYR A 12 -42.92 -24.71 45.95
N SER A 13 -44.19 -24.27 45.92
CA SER A 13 -44.79 -23.55 44.79
C SER A 13 -44.17 -22.18 44.61
N ASN A 14 -43.95 -21.46 45.71
CA ASN A 14 -43.36 -20.13 45.72
C ASN A 14 -41.86 -20.17 45.37
N CYS A 15 -41.11 -21.16 45.87
CA CYS A 15 -39.73 -21.41 45.45
C CYS A 15 -39.62 -21.67 43.95
N PHE A 16 -40.47 -22.54 43.41
CA PHE A 16 -40.51 -22.82 41.96
C PHE A 16 -40.83 -21.56 41.15
N THR A 17 -41.77 -20.74 41.62
CA THR A 17 -42.13 -19.46 40.99
C THR A 17 -40.95 -18.49 40.97
N ILE A 18 -40.23 -18.33 42.09
CA ILE A 18 -39.05 -17.44 42.14
C ILE A 18 -37.96 -17.94 41.18
N ILE A 19 -37.68 -19.25 41.16
CA ILE A 19 -36.69 -19.86 40.26
C ILE A 19 -37.08 -19.61 38.79
N THR A 20 -38.34 -19.83 38.43
CA THR A 20 -38.80 -19.65 37.04
C THR A 20 -38.76 -18.19 36.59
N VAL A 21 -39.07 -17.23 37.47
CA VAL A 21 -38.88 -15.79 37.21
C VAL A 21 -37.40 -15.44 37.00
N ILE A 22 -36.50 -15.94 37.85
CA ILE A 22 -35.06 -15.70 37.71
C ILE A 22 -34.53 -16.31 36.40
N VAL A 23 -34.88 -17.57 36.13
CA VAL A 23 -34.45 -18.29 34.92
C VAL A 23 -34.97 -17.59 33.66
N SER A 24 -36.24 -17.17 33.64
CA SER A 24 -36.81 -16.42 32.50
C SER A 24 -36.11 -15.07 32.29
N GLY A 25 -35.73 -14.38 33.37
CA GLY A 25 -34.92 -13.16 33.31
C GLY A 25 -33.54 -13.39 32.70
N ILE A 26 -32.82 -14.44 33.15
CA ILE A 26 -31.51 -14.81 32.61
C ILE A 26 -31.62 -15.18 31.12
N ILE A 27 -32.61 -15.99 30.74
CA ILE A 27 -32.85 -16.36 29.34
C ILE A 27 -33.07 -15.11 28.49
N SER A 28 -33.91 -14.18 28.97
CA SER A 28 -34.19 -12.92 28.28
C SER A 28 -32.94 -12.06 28.09
N LEU A 29 -32.06 -12.00 29.10
CA LEU A 29 -30.78 -11.30 29.02
C LEU A 29 -29.82 -11.95 28.00
N VAL A 30 -29.73 -13.28 28.01
CA VAL A 30 -28.88 -14.03 27.06
C VAL A 30 -29.36 -13.81 25.62
N ILE A 31 -30.67 -13.90 25.39
CA ILE A 31 -31.28 -13.64 24.08
C ILE A 31 -30.97 -12.21 23.64
N SER A 32 -31.23 -11.22 24.50
CA SER A 32 -30.96 -9.81 24.21
C SER A 32 -29.49 -9.58 23.83
N ALA A 33 -28.55 -10.09 24.64
CA ALA A 33 -27.12 -9.99 24.38
C ALA A 33 -26.73 -10.64 23.04
N ALA A 34 -27.31 -11.79 22.70
CA ALA A 34 -27.07 -12.47 21.43
C ALA A 34 -27.57 -11.63 20.23
N TYR A 35 -28.75 -11.02 20.33
CA TYR A 35 -29.28 -10.12 19.30
C TYR A 35 -28.43 -8.86 19.15
N TYR A 36 -28.04 -8.21 20.25
CA TYR A 36 -27.15 -7.04 20.21
C TYR A 36 -25.80 -7.37 19.57
N HIS A 37 -25.19 -8.50 19.96
CA HIS A 37 -23.94 -8.95 19.35
C HIS A 37 -24.11 -9.19 17.85
N LYS A 38 -25.17 -9.88 17.42
CA LYS A 38 -25.46 -10.12 16.00
C LYS A 38 -25.66 -8.82 15.22
N GLY A 39 -26.44 -7.88 15.77
CA GLY A 39 -26.68 -6.57 15.17
C GLY A 39 -25.38 -5.76 15.01
N ASN A 40 -24.56 -5.69 16.05
CA ASN A 40 -23.27 -5.00 16.01
C ASN A 40 -22.31 -5.60 14.97
N ARG A 41 -22.26 -6.94 14.89
CA ARG A 41 -21.45 -7.65 13.88
C ARG A 41 -21.96 -7.40 12.45
N ASN A 42 -23.27 -7.30 12.25
CA ASN A 42 -23.85 -6.95 10.95
C ASN A 42 -23.53 -5.50 10.56
N ASN A 43 -23.65 -4.54 11.48
CA ASN A 43 -23.29 -3.15 11.23
C ASN A 43 -21.80 -3.00 10.89
N LEU A 44 -20.93 -3.71 11.61
CA LEU A 44 -19.51 -3.79 11.28
C LEU A 44 -19.27 -4.33 9.86
N LYS A 45 -20.00 -5.37 9.46
CA LYS A 45 -19.91 -5.95 8.11
C LYS A 45 -20.33 -4.92 7.04
N MET A 46 -21.41 -4.18 7.28
CA MET A 46 -21.96 -3.21 6.33
C MET A 46 -21.16 -1.91 6.25
N ASN A 47 -20.65 -1.41 7.38
CA ASN A 47 -20.00 -0.10 7.45
C ASN A 47 -18.51 -0.17 7.16
N ILE A 48 -17.85 -1.30 7.45
CA ILE A 48 -16.40 -1.43 7.28
C ILE A 48 -16.06 -2.51 6.27
N ILE A 49 -16.51 -3.74 6.49
CA ILE A 49 -16.00 -4.88 5.70
C ILE A 49 -16.39 -4.76 4.22
N HIS A 50 -17.67 -4.56 3.91
CA HIS A 50 -18.12 -4.44 2.52
C HIS A 50 -17.55 -3.23 1.79
N PRO A 51 -17.53 -2.02 2.36
CA PRO A 51 -16.91 -0.86 1.70
C PRO A 51 -15.42 -1.06 1.41
N ILE A 52 -14.67 -1.67 2.34
CA ILE A 52 -13.25 -2.00 2.09
C ILE A 52 -13.10 -2.98 0.94
N ILE A 53 -13.94 -4.02 0.88
CA ILE A 53 -13.89 -5.00 -0.22
C ILE A 53 -14.18 -4.31 -1.56
N ARG A 54 -15.15 -3.39 -1.62
CA ARG A 54 -15.44 -2.63 -2.84
C ARG A 54 -14.24 -1.80 -3.29
N LEU A 55 -13.48 -1.21 -2.37
CA LEU A 55 -12.26 -0.49 -2.69
C LEU A 55 -11.14 -1.38 -3.26
N PHE A 56 -11.27 -2.72 -3.22
CA PHE A 56 -10.24 -3.60 -3.77
C PHE A 56 -10.27 -3.68 -5.29
N ASP A 57 -11.41 -3.36 -5.90
CA ASP A 57 -11.62 -3.31 -7.36
C ASP A 57 -11.18 -1.96 -7.95
N GLU A 58 -10.91 -0.97 -7.10
CA GLU A 58 -10.43 0.36 -7.51
C GLU A 58 -8.90 0.38 -7.63
N GLU A 59 -8.40 1.27 -8.50
CA GLU A 59 -6.96 1.52 -8.63
C GLU A 59 -6.35 2.08 -7.33
N TYR A 60 -5.08 1.75 -7.10
CA TYR A 60 -4.35 2.30 -5.96
C TYR A 60 -4.10 3.79 -6.16
N SER A 61 -4.59 4.60 -5.23
CA SER A 61 -4.36 6.05 -5.24
C SER A 61 -4.37 6.63 -3.83
N GLN A 62 -3.74 7.79 -3.65
CA GLN A 62 -3.76 8.52 -2.38
C GLN A 62 -5.20 8.80 -1.91
N LYS A 63 -6.10 9.16 -2.84
CA LYS A 63 -7.53 9.37 -2.57
C LYS A 63 -8.20 8.09 -2.04
N ASN A 64 -7.96 6.95 -2.68
CA ASN A 64 -8.55 5.68 -2.25
C ASN A 64 -7.95 5.18 -0.93
N TYR A 65 -6.68 5.48 -0.67
CA TYR A 65 -6.06 5.24 0.65
C TYR A 65 -6.71 6.07 1.76
N GLU A 66 -7.00 7.35 1.49
CA GLU A 66 -7.72 8.22 2.44
C GLU A 66 -9.13 7.69 2.71
N ASN A 67 -9.87 7.29 1.67
CA ASN A 67 -11.17 6.63 1.82
C ASN A 67 -11.09 5.36 2.67
N LEU A 68 -10.07 4.52 2.44
CA LEU A 68 -9.83 3.30 3.22
C LEU A 68 -9.58 3.63 4.71
N CYS A 69 -8.80 4.69 4.97
CA CYS A 69 -8.54 5.17 6.33
C CYS A 69 -9.82 5.70 6.99
N GLU A 70 -10.67 6.44 6.28
CA GLU A 70 -11.94 6.95 6.82
C GLU A 70 -12.89 5.81 7.19
N ILE A 71 -13.06 4.83 6.29
CA ILE A 71 -13.88 3.64 6.57
C ILE A 71 -13.35 2.90 7.81
N SER A 72 -12.02 2.77 7.95
CA SER A 72 -11.40 2.09 9.09
C SER A 72 -11.69 2.76 10.45
N LYS A 73 -11.98 4.06 10.44
CA LYS A 73 -12.25 4.87 11.65
C LYS A 73 -13.72 4.84 12.07
N ASP A 74 -14.59 4.18 11.32
CA ASP A 74 -16.01 4.05 11.68
C ASP A 74 -16.16 3.46 13.10
N TYR A 75 -17.16 3.94 13.84
CA TYR A 75 -17.39 3.55 15.22
C TYR A 75 -17.56 2.04 15.40
N THR A 76 -18.09 1.34 14.40
CA THR A 76 -18.30 -0.11 14.46
C THR A 76 -16.99 -0.91 14.50
N SER A 77 -15.85 -0.29 14.19
CA SER A 77 -14.51 -0.88 14.30
C SER A 77 -14.22 -1.42 15.70
N ARG A 78 -14.81 -0.83 16.75
CA ARG A 78 -14.70 -1.32 18.13
C ARG A 78 -15.22 -2.74 18.35
N TYR A 79 -16.06 -3.23 17.43
CA TYR A 79 -16.61 -4.59 17.47
C TYR A 79 -15.78 -5.60 16.66
N MET A 80 -14.64 -5.17 16.09
CA MET A 80 -13.67 -6.08 15.50
C MET A 80 -12.97 -6.89 16.58
N LYS A 81 -12.69 -8.15 16.26
CA LYS A 81 -11.80 -8.97 17.07
C LYS A 81 -10.35 -8.52 16.85
N LYS A 82 -9.48 -8.82 17.81
CA LYS A 82 -8.05 -8.44 17.75
C LYS A 82 -7.37 -8.90 16.46
N ASN A 83 -7.68 -10.11 15.98
CA ASN A 83 -7.13 -10.63 14.73
C ASN A 83 -7.68 -9.90 13.48
N GLU A 84 -8.97 -9.55 13.47
CA GLU A 84 -9.60 -8.77 12.39
C GLU A 84 -8.99 -7.37 12.30
N MET A 85 -8.81 -6.70 13.46
CA MET A 85 -8.15 -5.40 13.54
C MET A 85 -6.69 -5.47 13.10
N SER A 86 -5.96 -6.51 13.50
CA SER A 86 -4.57 -6.72 13.04
C SER A 86 -4.49 -6.91 11.52
N CYS A 87 -5.45 -7.64 10.92
CA CYS A 87 -5.54 -7.78 9.47
C CYS A 87 -5.84 -6.44 8.78
N LEU A 88 -6.77 -5.64 9.33
CA LEU A 88 -7.09 -4.31 8.81
C LEU A 88 -5.90 -3.36 8.86
N ASN A 89 -5.15 -3.33 9.96
CA ASN A 89 -3.97 -2.46 10.07
C ASN A 89 -2.89 -2.84 9.06
N LYS A 90 -2.61 -4.14 8.88
CA LYS A 90 -1.66 -4.60 7.85
C LYS A 90 -2.10 -4.22 6.43
N LEU A 91 -3.41 -4.25 6.17
CA LEU A 91 -3.97 -3.80 4.90
C LEU A 91 -3.76 -2.30 4.70
N LEU A 92 -4.03 -1.48 5.72
CA LEU A 92 -3.79 -0.03 5.68
C LEU A 92 -2.32 0.29 5.42
N ASP A 93 -1.41 -0.34 6.17
CA ASP A 93 0.03 -0.14 6.03
C ASP A 93 0.52 -0.50 4.61
N ALA A 94 0.12 -1.68 4.11
CA ALA A 94 0.48 -2.10 2.76
C ALA A 94 -0.13 -1.20 1.68
N TYR A 95 -1.37 -0.73 1.85
CA TYR A 95 -2.03 0.15 0.89
C TYR A 95 -1.33 1.51 0.84
N LYS A 96 -0.90 2.05 1.98
CA LYS A 96 -0.14 3.30 2.08
C LYS A 96 1.15 3.27 1.25
N GLU A 97 1.81 2.13 1.19
CA GLU A 97 3.06 1.98 0.43
C GLU A 97 2.81 2.00 -1.08
N VAL A 98 1.70 1.41 -1.55
CA VAL A 98 1.39 1.31 -2.98
C VAL A 98 0.56 2.47 -3.53
N CYS A 99 -0.11 3.26 -2.68
CA CYS A 99 -0.97 4.37 -3.12
C CYS A 99 -0.21 5.53 -3.80
N ARG A 100 1.12 5.55 -3.65
CA ARG A 100 2.04 6.53 -4.25
C ARG A 100 2.73 5.99 -5.50
N TYR A 101 2.40 4.79 -5.94
CA TYR A 101 2.99 4.20 -7.14
C TYR A 101 2.72 5.07 -8.35
N ASN A 102 3.76 5.31 -9.15
CA ASN A 102 3.66 6.04 -10.40
C ASN A 102 4.56 5.35 -11.43
N ASP A 103 3.96 4.67 -12.39
CA ASP A 103 4.70 3.84 -13.34
C ASP A 103 5.74 4.64 -14.13
N ALA A 104 5.38 5.83 -14.61
CA ALA A 104 6.30 6.70 -15.34
C ALA A 104 7.52 7.11 -14.51
N SER A 105 7.33 7.41 -13.22
CA SER A 105 8.42 7.75 -12.32
C SER A 105 9.31 6.54 -12.03
N VAL A 106 8.70 5.36 -11.80
CA VAL A 106 9.45 4.11 -11.60
C VAL A 106 10.27 3.73 -12.84
N ASN A 107 9.72 3.93 -14.04
CA ASN A 107 10.41 3.68 -15.30
C ASN A 107 11.57 4.67 -15.50
N ALA A 108 11.34 5.96 -15.24
CA ALA A 108 12.38 6.98 -15.32
C ALA A 108 13.51 6.73 -14.32
N ASP A 109 13.18 6.37 -13.07
CA ASP A 109 14.18 6.03 -12.06
C ASP A 109 14.96 4.76 -12.42
N SER A 110 14.30 3.77 -13.03
CA SER A 110 14.93 2.54 -13.51
C SER A 110 15.94 2.83 -14.62
N LEU A 111 15.56 3.69 -15.57
CA LEU A 111 16.41 4.17 -16.65
C LEU A 111 17.58 5.01 -16.10
N PHE A 112 17.31 5.89 -15.14
CA PHE A 112 18.37 6.65 -14.46
C PHE A 112 19.39 5.73 -13.79
N SER A 113 18.94 4.67 -13.11
CA SER A 113 19.83 3.68 -12.51
C SER A 113 20.67 2.94 -13.57
N TYR A 114 20.10 2.65 -14.74
CA TYR A 114 20.84 2.08 -15.86
C TYR A 114 21.89 3.05 -16.41
N PHE A 115 21.55 4.34 -16.53
CA PHE A 115 22.50 5.38 -16.90
C PHE A 115 23.70 5.43 -15.95
N GLU A 116 23.48 5.44 -14.63
CA GLU A 116 24.57 5.40 -13.65
C GLU A 116 25.45 4.15 -13.82
N TYR A 117 24.82 2.99 -14.06
CA TYR A 117 25.54 1.75 -14.31
C TYR A 117 26.44 1.86 -15.56
N LYS A 118 25.95 2.47 -16.64
CA LYS A 118 26.72 2.67 -17.88
C LYS A 118 27.87 3.66 -17.70
N LEU A 119 27.68 4.74 -16.94
CA LEU A 119 28.77 5.63 -16.56
C LEU A 119 29.88 4.88 -15.81
N LYS A 120 29.51 4.14 -14.76
CA LYS A 120 30.46 3.35 -13.94
C LYS A 120 31.20 2.30 -14.78
N LYS A 121 30.50 1.60 -15.67
CA LYS A 121 31.08 0.59 -16.57
C LYS A 121 32.15 1.19 -17.49
N ASN A 122 32.02 2.48 -17.83
CA ASN A 122 32.97 3.23 -18.64
C ASN A 122 33.94 4.07 -17.79
N ASN A 123 34.08 3.77 -16.50
CA ASN A 123 34.96 4.47 -15.55
C ASN A 123 34.67 5.98 -15.39
N ILE A 124 33.43 6.40 -15.66
CA ILE A 124 32.97 7.76 -15.41
C ILE A 124 32.28 7.78 -14.04
N ASN A 125 32.72 8.69 -13.16
CA ASN A 125 32.08 8.90 -11.87
C ASN A 125 30.72 9.58 -12.06
N PRO A 126 29.58 8.96 -11.70
CA PRO A 126 28.25 9.58 -11.83
C PRO A 126 28.03 10.79 -10.91
N LYS A 127 28.84 10.95 -9.86
CA LYS A 127 28.75 12.06 -8.92
C LYS A 127 30.07 12.81 -8.83
N PRO A 128 30.45 13.57 -9.86
CA PRO A 128 31.75 14.23 -9.92
C PRO A 128 31.79 15.53 -9.12
N VAL A 129 30.65 16.07 -8.68
CA VAL A 129 30.57 17.37 -8.02
C VAL A 129 30.80 17.21 -6.52
N ARG A 130 31.81 17.89 -5.98
CA ARG A 130 32.05 17.94 -4.54
C ARG A 130 31.17 19.02 -3.90
N VAL A 131 30.40 18.63 -2.89
CA VAL A 131 29.62 19.55 -2.07
C VAL A 131 30.43 19.89 -0.82
N GLU A 132 30.66 21.18 -0.62
CA GLU A 132 31.38 21.72 0.52
C GLU A 132 30.47 22.65 1.35
N TYR A 133 30.60 22.59 2.68
CA TYR A 133 29.93 23.48 3.62
C TYR A 133 30.99 24.17 4.45
N GLU A 134 31.00 25.51 4.45
CA GLU A 134 32.03 26.32 5.12
C GLU A 134 33.48 25.96 4.72
N GLY A 135 33.67 25.44 3.49
CA GLY A 135 34.97 25.02 2.98
C GLY A 135 35.40 23.61 3.38
N GLU A 136 34.54 22.86 4.09
CA GLU A 136 34.77 21.45 4.40
C GLU A 136 33.98 20.54 3.44
N TYR A 137 34.63 19.47 2.98
CA TYR A 137 33.99 18.42 2.18
C TYR A 137 32.86 17.73 2.95
N VAL A 138 31.69 17.61 2.33
CA VAL A 138 30.53 16.92 2.91
C VAL A 138 30.23 15.63 2.16
N TYR A 139 29.95 15.70 0.86
CA TYR A 139 29.64 14.55 0.01
C TYR A 139 29.82 14.85 -1.48
N ASP A 140 29.86 13.80 -2.29
CA ASP A 140 29.81 13.89 -3.75
C ASP A 140 28.37 13.83 -4.27
N ASP A 141 28.06 14.68 -5.24
CA ASP A 141 26.73 14.80 -5.84
C ASP A 141 26.77 14.77 -7.38
N TYR A 142 25.59 14.59 -7.97
CA TYR A 142 25.39 14.65 -9.40
C TYR A 142 25.74 16.04 -9.95
N PRO A 143 26.03 16.14 -11.26
CA PRO A 143 26.12 17.45 -11.90
C PRO A 143 24.83 18.25 -11.75
N PRO A 144 24.89 19.59 -11.94
CA PRO A 144 23.70 20.42 -12.04
C PRO A 144 22.69 19.84 -13.04
N ASP A 145 21.44 20.29 -12.93
CA ASP A 145 20.41 20.02 -13.96
C ASP A 145 20.04 18.53 -14.14
N ILE A 146 20.42 17.68 -13.18
CA ILE A 146 20.06 16.24 -13.16
C ILE A 146 18.54 16.00 -13.27
N PHE A 147 17.73 16.96 -12.81
CA PHE A 147 16.27 16.88 -12.92
C PHE A 147 15.78 16.91 -14.37
N PHE A 148 16.50 17.58 -15.28
CA PHE A 148 16.15 17.57 -16.71
C PHE A 148 16.32 16.19 -17.32
N LEU A 149 17.28 15.40 -16.82
CA LEU A 149 17.45 14.03 -17.26
C LEU A 149 16.22 13.20 -16.89
N SER A 150 15.80 13.24 -15.62
CA SER A 150 14.61 12.49 -15.17
C SER A 150 13.32 12.94 -15.84
N GLU A 151 13.09 14.24 -16.01
CA GLU A 151 11.91 14.75 -16.72
C GLU A 151 11.95 14.44 -18.22
N GLY A 152 13.13 14.49 -18.84
CA GLY A 152 13.33 14.07 -20.23
C GLY A 152 12.99 12.60 -20.45
N LEU A 153 13.41 11.72 -19.54
CA LEU A 153 13.06 10.30 -19.59
C LEU A 153 11.55 10.07 -19.47
N LYS A 154 10.89 10.73 -18.51
CA LYS A 154 9.42 10.65 -18.37
C LYS A 154 8.71 11.13 -19.62
N LYS A 155 9.19 12.21 -20.24
CA LYS A 155 8.61 12.76 -21.47
C LYS A 155 8.72 11.75 -22.63
N ILE A 156 9.92 11.19 -22.86
CA ILE A 156 10.14 10.21 -23.92
C ILE A 156 9.24 8.99 -23.74
N LEU A 157 9.16 8.44 -22.52
CA LEU A 157 8.31 7.27 -22.22
C LEU A 157 6.81 7.55 -22.38
N LYS A 158 6.39 8.80 -22.25
CA LYS A 158 4.98 9.20 -22.44
C LYS A 158 4.64 9.42 -23.91
N GLU A 159 5.59 9.95 -24.69
CA GLU A 159 5.38 10.31 -26.10
C GLU A 159 5.58 9.12 -27.04
N THR A 160 6.32 8.09 -26.63
CA THR A 160 6.63 6.93 -27.45
C THR A 160 6.24 5.65 -26.70
N PRO A 161 5.21 4.91 -27.17
CA PRO A 161 4.82 3.64 -26.57
C PRO A 161 5.92 2.61 -26.82
N PHE A 162 6.81 2.44 -25.85
CA PHE A 162 8.00 1.62 -25.97
C PHE A 162 7.68 0.13 -26.15
N GLU A 163 6.46 -0.30 -25.80
CA GLU A 163 5.96 -1.66 -26.06
C GLU A 163 5.82 -1.96 -27.55
N LEU A 164 5.64 -0.93 -28.39
CA LEU A 164 5.50 -1.06 -29.84
C LEU A 164 6.75 -0.60 -30.58
N GLU A 165 7.43 0.42 -30.05
CA GLU A 165 8.51 1.14 -30.74
C GLU A 165 9.79 1.20 -29.88
N SER A 166 10.20 0.05 -29.33
CA SER A 166 11.37 -0.05 -28.42
C SER A 166 12.64 0.56 -29.03
N ALA A 167 12.92 0.32 -30.32
CA ALA A 167 14.13 0.83 -30.97
C ALA A 167 14.15 2.37 -31.07
N GLU A 168 13.02 3.00 -31.40
CA GLU A 168 12.90 4.47 -31.45
C GLU A 168 13.03 5.06 -30.05
N CYS A 169 12.44 4.41 -29.05
CA CYS A 169 12.55 4.84 -27.66
C CYS A 169 14.00 4.75 -27.16
N GLU A 170 14.70 3.64 -27.43
CA GLU A 170 16.11 3.44 -27.12
C GLU A 170 17.00 4.51 -27.77
N GLU A 171 16.74 4.88 -29.03
CA GLU A 171 17.48 5.93 -29.73
C GLU A 171 17.27 7.31 -29.07
N LYS A 172 16.02 7.68 -28.75
CA LYS A 172 15.71 8.94 -28.07
C LYS A 172 16.34 9.02 -26.68
N ILE A 173 16.28 7.93 -25.91
CA ILE A 173 16.91 7.85 -24.59
C ILE A 173 18.43 7.95 -24.71
N SER A 174 19.04 7.22 -25.65
CA SER A 174 20.49 7.27 -25.90
C SER A 174 20.95 8.67 -26.31
N THR A 175 20.14 9.37 -27.10
CA THR A 175 20.40 10.77 -27.51
C THR A 175 20.38 11.70 -26.30
N LEU A 176 19.36 11.58 -25.43
CA LEU A 176 19.27 12.36 -24.19
C LEU A 176 20.47 12.10 -23.27
N TYR A 177 20.85 10.83 -23.08
CA TYR A 177 22.01 10.47 -22.28
C TYR A 177 23.32 11.03 -22.81
N ASN A 178 23.57 10.89 -24.12
CA ASN A 178 24.80 11.39 -24.72
C ASN A 178 24.88 12.92 -24.70
N TRP A 179 23.75 13.61 -24.86
CA TRP A 179 23.69 15.05 -24.66
C TRP A 179 24.09 15.44 -23.23
N TYR A 180 23.51 14.78 -22.22
CA TYR A 180 23.84 15.05 -20.81
C TYR A 180 25.29 14.69 -20.44
N CYS A 181 25.80 13.55 -20.95
CA CYS A 181 27.20 13.14 -20.80
C CYS A 181 28.18 14.17 -21.36
N LYS A 182 27.90 14.69 -22.57
CA LYS A 182 28.74 15.68 -23.22
C LYS A 182 28.79 16.98 -22.41
N GLU A 183 27.64 17.43 -21.92
CA GLU A 183 27.54 18.70 -21.21
C GLU A 183 28.21 18.64 -19.83
N TYR A 184 27.98 17.57 -19.06
CA TYR A 184 28.33 17.56 -17.63
C TYR A 184 29.49 16.65 -17.25
N TYR A 185 29.84 15.66 -18.09
CA TYR A 185 30.92 14.72 -17.81
C TYR A 185 32.09 14.84 -18.79
N ALA A 186 31.97 15.71 -19.80
CA ALA A 186 32.92 15.84 -20.91
C ALA A 186 33.32 14.48 -21.53
N ALA A 187 32.37 13.53 -21.53
CA ALA A 187 32.61 12.17 -21.98
C ALA A 187 32.34 12.02 -23.47
N GLU A 188 33.09 11.13 -24.13
CA GLU A 188 32.76 10.68 -25.49
C GLU A 188 31.39 9.98 -25.52
N PRO A 189 30.70 9.96 -26.68
CA PRO A 189 29.42 9.28 -26.80
C PRO A 189 29.50 7.81 -26.38
N LEU A 190 28.67 7.44 -25.42
CA LEU A 190 28.54 6.08 -24.94
C LEU A 190 27.52 5.31 -25.78
N LYS A 191 27.75 4.00 -25.89
CA LYS A 191 26.74 3.06 -26.40
C LYS A 191 25.84 2.63 -25.26
N TYR A 192 24.53 2.75 -25.48
CA TYR A 192 23.48 2.30 -24.58
C TYR A 192 22.69 1.18 -25.25
N PHE A 193 22.03 0.37 -24.43
CA PHE A 193 21.22 -0.78 -24.82
C PHE A 193 21.96 -1.88 -25.61
N ASP A 194 23.29 -1.87 -25.57
CA ASP A 194 24.17 -2.93 -26.11
C ASP A 194 24.30 -4.14 -25.18
N ASP A 195 24.00 -3.96 -23.88
CA ASP A 195 24.06 -5.01 -22.86
C ASP A 195 22.71 -5.44 -22.29
N TYR A 196 21.70 -4.58 -22.34
CA TYR A 196 20.32 -4.88 -21.96
C TYR A 196 19.37 -4.13 -22.88
N SER A 197 18.29 -4.75 -23.33
CA SER A 197 17.23 -4.00 -24.02
C SER A 197 16.47 -3.06 -23.07
N LEU A 198 15.73 -2.11 -23.61
CA LEU A 198 14.87 -1.22 -22.82
C LEU A 198 13.91 -2.00 -21.91
N ASP A 199 13.27 -3.04 -22.43
CA ASP A 199 12.36 -3.90 -21.65
C ASP A 199 13.09 -4.59 -20.49
N GLU A 200 14.29 -5.10 -20.74
CA GLU A 200 15.11 -5.72 -19.69
C GLU A 200 15.49 -4.72 -18.60
N VAL A 201 15.90 -3.51 -18.98
CA VAL A 201 16.22 -2.44 -18.03
C VAL A 201 15.02 -2.11 -17.15
N LEU A 202 13.82 -1.96 -17.73
CA LEU A 202 12.61 -1.58 -17.00
C LEU A 202 12.05 -2.71 -16.12
N LYS A 203 12.24 -3.97 -16.51
CA LYS A 203 11.75 -5.13 -15.75
C LYS A 203 12.72 -5.62 -14.68
N LYS A 204 14.03 -5.61 -14.97
CA LYS A 204 15.06 -6.15 -14.08
C LYS A 204 15.62 -5.12 -13.11
N SER A 205 15.21 -3.85 -13.20
CA SER A 205 15.69 -2.83 -12.27
C SER A 205 15.36 -3.20 -10.82
N ASN A 206 16.31 -2.97 -9.92
CA ASN A 206 16.08 -3.18 -8.49
C ASN A 206 14.92 -2.30 -7.95
N ILE A 207 14.65 -1.18 -8.62
CA ILE A 207 13.55 -0.27 -8.30
C ILE A 207 12.21 -0.97 -8.58
N ARG A 208 12.06 -1.58 -9.77
CA ARG A 208 10.87 -2.37 -10.12
C ARG A 208 10.69 -3.56 -9.20
N VAL A 209 11.78 -4.29 -8.89
CA VAL A 209 11.74 -5.44 -7.98
C VAL A 209 11.17 -5.04 -6.62
N LYS A 210 11.66 -3.95 -6.01
CA LYS A 210 11.13 -3.43 -4.74
C LYS A 210 9.66 -3.04 -4.82
N TRP A 211 9.20 -2.49 -5.94
CA TRP A 211 7.78 -2.18 -6.13
C TRP A 211 6.93 -3.44 -6.27
N ASN A 212 7.42 -4.45 -6.99
CA ASN A 212 6.74 -5.74 -7.11
C ASN A 212 6.57 -6.40 -5.74
N GLU A 213 7.59 -6.34 -4.87
CA GLU A 213 7.50 -6.83 -3.49
C GLU A 213 6.38 -6.12 -2.71
N LYS A 214 6.28 -4.79 -2.82
CA LYS A 214 5.19 -4.01 -2.20
C LYS A 214 3.81 -4.41 -2.75
N PHE A 215 3.71 -4.65 -4.06
CA PHE A 215 2.48 -5.14 -4.67
C PHE A 215 2.10 -6.54 -4.18
N ASP A 216 3.07 -7.45 -4.03
CA ASP A 216 2.82 -8.77 -3.46
C ASP A 216 2.36 -8.68 -2.00
N GLU A 217 2.90 -7.75 -1.21
CA GLU A 217 2.49 -7.53 0.18
C GLU A 217 1.04 -7.05 0.28
N ILE A 218 0.63 -6.07 -0.53
CA ILE A 218 -0.77 -5.62 -0.52
C ILE A 218 -1.72 -6.74 -0.99
N GLN A 219 -1.33 -7.56 -1.98
CA GLN A 219 -2.15 -8.70 -2.39
C GLN A 219 -2.28 -9.76 -1.28
N LYS A 220 -1.18 -10.05 -0.57
CA LYS A 220 -1.22 -10.92 0.62
C LYS A 220 -2.13 -10.33 1.71
N ALA A 221 -2.10 -9.01 1.93
CA ALA A 221 -2.95 -8.34 2.91
C ALA A 221 -4.43 -8.37 2.51
N LYS A 222 -4.76 -8.05 1.25
CA LYS A 222 -6.12 -8.17 0.68
C LYS A 222 -6.66 -9.59 0.85
N ASN A 223 -5.89 -10.60 0.48
CA ASN A 223 -6.28 -12.00 0.60
C ASN A 223 -6.51 -12.42 2.06
N LYS A 224 -5.67 -11.96 3.00
CA LYS A 224 -5.89 -12.22 4.44
C LYS A 224 -7.17 -11.55 4.94
N PHE A 225 -7.46 -10.33 4.48
CA PHE A 225 -8.68 -9.60 4.85
C PHE A 225 -9.94 -10.29 4.30
N LEU A 226 -9.95 -10.70 3.03
CA LEU A 226 -11.07 -11.43 2.40
C LEU A 226 -11.34 -12.79 3.06
N ASN A 227 -10.31 -13.43 3.60
CA ASN A 227 -10.45 -14.71 4.27
C ASN A 227 -10.95 -14.61 5.71
N LEU A 228 -11.14 -13.40 6.26
CA LEU A 228 -11.75 -13.23 7.57
C LEU A 228 -13.18 -13.80 7.59
N ARG A 229 -13.56 -14.44 8.69
CA ARG A 229 -14.91 -15.02 8.85
C ARG A 229 -16.03 -13.98 8.68
N ILE A 230 -15.77 -12.71 9.01
CA ILE A 230 -16.75 -11.62 8.83
C ILE A 230 -16.87 -11.14 7.37
N ALA A 231 -15.85 -11.37 6.54
CA ALA A 231 -15.85 -11.03 5.13
C ALA A 231 -16.57 -12.06 4.26
N LYS A 232 -16.74 -13.29 4.78
CA LYS A 232 -17.63 -14.32 4.23
C LYS A 232 -19.08 -14.00 4.63
#